data_AF-A0A8T1Z7I4-F1
#
_entry.id   AF-A0A8T1Z7I4-F1
#
_cell.length_a   1.000
_cell.length_b   1.000
_cell.length_c   1.000
_cell.angle_alpha   90.00
_cell.angle_beta   90.00
_cell.angle_gamma   90.00
#
_symmetry.space_group_name_H-M   'P 1'
#
loop_
_entity.id
_entity.type
_entity.pdbx_description
1 polymer ?
#
loop_
_entity_poly.entity_id
_entity_poly.type
_entity_poly.pdbx_seq_one_letter_code
_entity_poly.pdbx_strand_id
1 'polypeptide(L)'
;MEQTLKVYVYSEGDRPIFHQPEAIMEGIYASEGWFMKLMERSHRFLTKDPTKAHLFYLPFSSRILQQKLYVHDSHSRRNLVKYLKNYIDLIASNHPFWNRTRGSDHFFTACHDWAPAETRGPYINCIRSLCNADVGVDFVVGKDVSLPETKISSLQNPNGNIGGNRPSKRTILAFFAGNLHGYVRPILLNQWSSRPEPDMKIFNRIDHKSYIRYMKRSRFCVCAKGYEVNSPRVVESVLYGCVPVIISDNFVPPFLEILDWESFAVFVPEKEIPNLRKILISIPVRRYVEMQKRVMKVQKHFMWHDGEQARPSSAKREPRDGSSSLSSRVKIDPSIKDKKKIVTSSRPIMSDSKPRSSVSTVTAKSEAKPKVPVNSVKSTATTSAAASLAKGKAKTTSAAVSLAKGKAKREKKVYSLPGQKFDPPEEREPLRIFYESLSKQIPGSEMAEFWLMEHGMLSPDKAKRAFEKKQRKMKQIRMGTPTKPAPTFTSKAESSQKTSASKNNGLDARKKKKVVDDDDDDDDDFILSHKRRKV
;
A
#
# COMPACT_ATOMS: atom_id res chain seq x y z
N MET A 1 -5.30 13.12 16.33
CA MET A 1 -4.47 12.22 15.50
C MET A 1 -3.12 12.85 15.15
N GLU A 2 -3.01 13.82 14.24
CA GLU A 2 -1.70 14.30 13.72
C GLU A 2 -0.67 14.78 14.76
N GLN A 3 -1.14 15.28 15.91
CA GLN A 3 -0.29 15.76 17.02
C GLN A 3 -0.28 14.78 18.22
N THR A 4 -1.13 13.75 18.20
CA THR A 4 -1.45 12.90 19.35
C THR A 4 -1.08 11.44 19.14
N LEU A 5 -1.17 10.95 17.90
CA LEU A 5 -0.81 9.58 17.54
C LEU A 5 0.70 9.39 17.75
N LYS A 6 1.04 8.31 18.45
CA LYS A 6 2.42 7.89 18.67
C LYS A 6 2.59 6.42 18.35
N VAL A 7 3.61 6.13 17.55
CA VAL A 7 3.98 4.82 17.07
C VAL A 7 5.31 4.43 17.70
N TYR A 8 5.36 3.29 18.37
CA TYR A 8 6.63 2.62 18.68
C TYR A 8 6.96 1.68 17.52
N VAL A 9 8.24 1.57 17.17
CA VAL A 9 8.73 0.63 16.16
C VAL A 9 9.61 -0.36 16.90
N TYR A 10 9.31 -1.66 16.81
CA TYR A 10 10.21 -2.69 17.35
C TYR A 10 11.55 -2.63 16.65
N SER A 11 12.62 -3.02 17.35
CA SER A 11 14.02 -2.94 16.87
C SER A 11 14.59 -4.29 16.45
N GLU A 12 13.84 -5.35 16.72
CA GLU A 12 14.18 -6.73 16.45
C GLU A 12 13.83 -7.15 15.02
N GLY A 13 14.50 -8.21 14.54
CA GLY A 13 14.27 -8.84 13.24
C GLY A 13 15.50 -8.76 12.32
N ASP A 14 15.77 -9.82 11.57
CA ASP A 14 16.98 -9.90 10.75
C ASP A 14 16.88 -9.03 9.48
N ARG A 15 17.93 -8.26 9.22
CA ARG A 15 18.11 -7.58 7.92
C ARG A 15 18.43 -8.61 6.83
N PRO A 16 17.94 -8.43 5.59
CA PRO A 16 17.18 -7.28 5.09
C PRO A 16 15.65 -7.44 5.17
N ILE A 17 15.11 -8.49 5.80
CA ILE A 17 13.66 -8.72 5.87
C ILE A 17 12.99 -7.64 6.73
N PHE A 18 13.66 -7.25 7.82
CA PHE A 18 13.28 -6.13 8.68
C PHE A 18 14.27 -4.97 8.55
N HIS A 19 13.84 -3.75 8.89
CA HIS A 19 14.72 -2.58 9.08
C HIS A 19 15.69 -2.24 7.94
N GLN A 20 15.29 -2.53 6.69
CA GLN A 20 16.09 -2.25 5.50
C GLN A 20 15.21 -1.73 4.36
N PRO A 21 14.58 -0.54 4.52
CA PRO A 21 13.67 0.00 3.52
C PRO A 21 14.32 0.13 2.14
N GLU A 22 15.62 0.44 2.09
CA GLU A 22 16.42 0.60 0.87
C GLU A 22 16.41 -0.65 -0.04
N ALA A 23 16.12 -1.84 0.50
CA ALA A 23 16.02 -3.07 -0.29
C ALA A 23 14.75 -3.13 -1.18
N ILE A 24 13.74 -2.29 -0.92
CA ILE A 24 12.42 -2.35 -1.59
C ILE A 24 11.80 -0.95 -1.75
N MET A 25 12.58 0.00 -2.28
CA MET A 25 12.13 1.37 -2.58
C MET A 25 11.74 1.62 -4.06
N GLU A 26 11.87 0.60 -4.92
CA GLU A 26 11.53 0.66 -6.35
C GLU A 26 10.70 -0.58 -6.77
N GLY A 27 10.21 -0.61 -8.01
CA GLY A 27 9.28 -1.63 -8.50
C GLY A 27 7.83 -1.36 -8.07
N ILE A 28 6.96 -2.37 -8.20
CA ILE A 28 5.52 -2.27 -7.86
C ILE A 28 5.25 -2.31 -6.34
N TYR A 29 6.05 -3.08 -5.60
CA TYR A 29 5.92 -3.24 -4.14
C TYR A 29 6.67 -2.17 -3.32
N ALA A 30 7.24 -1.15 -3.99
CA ALA A 30 8.05 -0.07 -3.39
C ALA A 30 7.42 0.62 -2.18
N SER A 31 6.09 0.59 -2.11
CA SER A 31 5.28 1.19 -1.04
C SER A 31 5.57 0.58 0.35
N GLU A 32 6.14 -0.64 0.42
CA GLU A 32 6.67 -1.22 1.66
C GLU A 32 7.88 -0.43 2.20
N GLY A 33 8.92 -0.27 1.38
CA GLY A 33 10.15 0.44 1.77
C GLY A 33 9.93 1.92 1.98
N TRP A 34 9.07 2.56 1.18
CA TRP A 34 8.70 3.97 1.36
C TRP A 34 7.93 4.22 2.66
N PHE A 35 6.99 3.34 3.04
CA PHE A 35 6.33 3.45 4.34
C PHE A 35 7.31 3.24 5.49
N MET A 36 8.14 2.18 5.43
CA MET A 36 9.13 1.85 6.46
C MET A 36 10.13 3.01 6.68
N LYS A 37 10.73 3.54 5.60
CA LYS A 37 11.65 4.70 5.63
C LYS A 37 11.02 5.92 6.31
N LEU A 38 9.76 6.22 5.99
CA LEU A 38 9.09 7.42 6.51
C LEU A 38 8.60 7.24 7.94
N MET A 39 8.20 6.03 8.35
CA MET A 39 7.79 5.75 9.73
C MET A 39 8.98 5.76 10.69
N GLU A 40 10.08 5.10 10.34
CA GLU A 40 11.30 5.04 11.16
C GLU A 40 11.99 6.41 11.30
N ARG A 41 11.79 7.33 10.34
CA ARG A 41 12.39 8.67 10.32
C ARG A 41 11.44 9.80 10.74
N SER A 42 10.16 9.52 11.05
CA SER A 42 9.18 10.57 11.39
C SER A 42 9.41 11.17 12.77
N HIS A 43 9.65 12.48 12.84
CA HIS A 43 9.68 13.20 14.12
C HIS A 43 8.26 13.45 14.66
N ARG A 44 7.24 13.45 13.79
CA ARG A 44 5.84 13.66 14.17
C ARG A 44 5.25 12.46 14.91
N PHE A 45 5.41 11.25 14.38
CA PHE A 45 4.71 10.05 14.86
C PHE A 45 5.52 9.14 15.78
N LEU A 46 6.85 9.08 15.63
CA LEU A 46 7.67 8.13 16.41
C LEU A 46 7.66 8.45 17.91
N THR A 47 7.72 7.42 18.75
CA THR A 47 8.10 7.49 20.16
C THR A 47 9.19 6.45 20.47
N LYS A 48 10.22 6.86 21.22
CA LYS A 48 11.20 5.93 21.82
C LYS A 48 10.70 5.28 23.11
N ASP A 49 9.62 5.81 23.67
CA ASP A 49 8.97 5.31 24.87
C ASP A 49 7.70 4.53 24.47
N PRO A 50 7.67 3.19 24.63
CA PRO A 50 6.53 2.36 24.27
C PRO A 50 5.33 2.54 25.22
N THR A 51 5.50 3.08 26.43
CA THR A 51 4.38 3.39 27.34
C THR A 51 3.53 4.57 26.87
N LYS A 52 4.13 5.41 26.00
CA LYS A 52 3.48 6.53 25.29
C LYS A 52 2.98 6.14 23.89
N ALA A 53 3.17 4.89 23.47
CA ALA A 53 2.73 4.42 22.16
C ALA A 53 1.24 4.05 22.17
N HIS A 54 0.58 4.40 21.08
CA HIS A 54 -0.80 4.03 20.79
C HIS A 54 -0.85 2.87 19.81
N LEU A 55 0.10 2.81 18.86
CA LEU A 55 0.27 1.72 17.92
C LEU A 55 1.72 1.23 17.90
N PHE A 56 1.90 -0.04 17.53
CA PHE A 56 3.21 -0.70 17.43
C PHE A 56 3.45 -1.18 16.00
N TYR A 57 4.48 -0.65 15.34
CA TYR A 57 4.86 -1.04 13.98
C TYR A 57 5.80 -2.25 14.00
N LEU A 58 5.54 -3.20 13.10
CA LEU A 58 6.33 -4.41 12.87
C LEU A 58 7.00 -4.28 11.48
N PRO A 59 8.25 -3.79 11.41
CA PRO A 59 8.84 -3.20 10.20
C PRO A 59 9.46 -4.25 9.28
N PHE A 60 8.63 -5.13 8.70
CA PHE A 60 9.04 -6.15 7.73
C PHE A 60 8.63 -5.80 6.29
N SER A 61 9.32 -6.38 5.30
CA SER A 61 8.89 -6.43 3.90
C SER A 61 8.43 -7.83 3.51
N SER A 62 7.27 -7.93 2.86
CA SER A 62 6.74 -9.20 2.34
C SER A 62 7.46 -9.63 1.07
N ARG A 63 7.85 -8.70 0.18
CA ARG A 63 8.69 -9.05 -0.98
C ARG A 63 10.08 -9.53 -0.56
N ILE A 64 10.75 -8.88 0.41
CA ILE A 64 12.07 -9.35 0.86
C ILE A 64 11.96 -10.67 1.65
N LEU A 65 10.90 -10.86 2.44
CA LEU A 65 10.59 -12.14 3.09
C LEU A 65 10.44 -13.28 2.05
N GLN A 66 9.71 -13.03 0.95
CA GLN A 66 9.58 -13.97 -0.15
C GLN A 66 10.92 -14.23 -0.84
N GLN A 67 11.66 -13.20 -1.25
CA GLN A 67 12.94 -13.34 -1.93
C GLN A 67 14.03 -14.04 -1.10
N LYS A 68 13.98 -13.94 0.24
CA LYS A 68 14.97 -14.57 1.12
C LYS A 68 14.62 -15.99 1.55
N LEU A 69 13.33 -16.33 1.65
CA LEU A 69 12.91 -17.61 2.23
C LEU A 69 12.11 -18.51 1.30
N TYR A 70 11.54 -18.03 0.19
CA TYR A 70 10.73 -18.91 -0.66
C TYR A 70 11.58 -19.98 -1.33
N VAL A 71 11.14 -21.24 -1.20
CA VAL A 71 11.76 -22.37 -1.89
C VAL A 71 10.99 -22.58 -3.19
N HIS A 72 11.67 -22.38 -4.32
CA HIS A 72 11.10 -22.62 -5.66
C HIS A 72 10.51 -24.04 -5.76
N ASP A 73 9.44 -24.17 -6.55
CA ASP A 73 8.66 -25.40 -6.77
C ASP A 73 8.04 -26.09 -5.53
N SER A 74 8.27 -25.56 -4.31
CA SER A 74 7.66 -26.10 -3.09
C SER A 74 6.13 -25.88 -3.01
N HIS A 75 5.62 -24.93 -3.80
CA HIS A 75 4.24 -24.41 -3.77
C HIS A 75 3.74 -24.07 -2.34
N SER A 76 4.67 -23.76 -1.42
CA SER A 76 4.42 -23.69 0.02
C SER A 76 4.99 -22.41 0.63
N ARG A 77 4.11 -21.60 1.22
CA ARG A 77 4.46 -20.38 1.96
C ARG A 77 4.62 -20.61 3.48
N ARG A 78 4.64 -21.88 3.92
CA ARG A 78 4.62 -22.26 5.34
C ARG A 78 5.86 -21.80 6.12
N ASN A 79 7.02 -21.73 5.47
CA ASN A 79 8.27 -21.28 6.06
C ASN A 79 8.33 -19.76 6.24
N LEU A 80 7.81 -18.97 5.28
CA LEU A 80 7.62 -17.51 5.42
C LEU A 80 6.70 -17.22 6.63
N VAL A 81 5.54 -17.89 6.69
CA VAL A 81 4.59 -17.78 7.82
C VAL A 81 5.25 -18.21 9.15
N LYS A 82 6.06 -19.27 9.15
CA LYS A 82 6.79 -19.73 10.36
C LYS A 82 7.85 -18.71 10.81
N TYR A 83 8.57 -18.08 9.88
CA TYR A 83 9.60 -17.10 10.21
C TYR A 83 9.00 -15.84 10.84
N LEU A 84 7.89 -15.32 10.28
CA LEU A 84 7.10 -14.27 10.94
C LEU A 84 6.57 -14.71 12.31
N LYS A 85 6.22 -15.99 12.49
CA LYS A 85 5.75 -16.48 13.79
C LYS A 85 6.87 -16.43 14.83
N ASN A 86 8.05 -16.92 14.49
CA ASN A 86 9.22 -16.88 15.37
C ASN A 86 9.58 -15.43 15.76
N TYR A 87 9.47 -14.48 14.83
CA TYR A 87 9.65 -13.06 15.11
C TYR A 87 8.62 -12.54 16.12
N ILE A 88 7.35 -12.85 15.94
CA ILE A 88 6.28 -12.43 16.87
C ILE A 88 6.39 -13.13 18.22
N ASP A 89 6.86 -14.38 18.27
CA ASP A 89 7.15 -15.08 19.52
C ASP A 89 8.28 -14.36 20.30
N LEU A 90 9.31 -13.86 19.61
CA LEU A 90 10.40 -13.05 20.17
C LEU A 90 9.90 -11.68 20.68
N ILE A 91 9.05 -10.98 19.90
CA ILE A 91 8.41 -9.74 20.38
C ILE A 91 7.56 -10.02 21.62
N ALA A 92 6.83 -11.14 21.64
CA ALA A 92 5.98 -11.54 22.76
C ALA A 92 6.75 -12.01 24.01
N SER A 93 7.98 -12.53 23.87
CA SER A 93 8.84 -12.83 25.03
C SER A 93 9.51 -11.58 25.59
N ASN A 94 9.90 -10.64 24.73
CA ASN A 94 10.71 -9.49 25.12
C ASN A 94 9.86 -8.30 25.60
N HIS A 95 8.63 -8.15 25.08
CA HIS A 95 7.80 -6.95 25.30
C HIS A 95 6.42 -7.27 25.86
N PRO A 96 6.00 -6.65 26.98
CA PRO A 96 4.68 -6.88 27.56
C PRO A 96 3.53 -6.35 26.68
N PHE A 97 3.84 -5.40 25.78
CA PHE A 97 2.86 -4.70 24.94
C PHE A 97 2.13 -5.63 23.96
N TRP A 98 2.80 -6.64 23.39
CA TRP A 98 2.14 -7.65 22.55
C TRP A 98 1.11 -8.45 23.34
N ASN A 99 1.48 -8.91 24.54
CA ASN A 99 0.63 -9.78 25.36
C ASN A 99 -0.59 -9.04 25.95
N ARG A 100 -0.47 -7.72 26.16
CA ARG A 100 -1.57 -6.83 26.59
C ARG A 100 -2.80 -6.91 25.67
N THR A 101 -2.57 -6.91 24.36
CA THR A 101 -3.62 -6.78 23.32
C THR A 101 -3.74 -7.99 22.41
N ARG A 102 -2.78 -8.92 22.48
CA ARG A 102 -2.58 -10.01 21.51
C ARG A 102 -2.45 -9.49 20.08
N GLY A 103 -1.74 -8.37 19.94
CA GLY A 103 -1.46 -7.71 18.66
C GLY A 103 -2.52 -6.74 18.16
N SER A 104 -3.64 -6.46 18.86
CA SER A 104 -4.71 -5.62 18.28
C SER A 104 -4.39 -4.12 18.14
N ASP A 105 -3.33 -3.64 18.78
CA ASP A 105 -2.72 -2.32 18.61
C ASP A 105 -1.39 -2.39 17.80
N HIS A 106 -1.07 -3.56 17.26
CA HIS A 106 0.10 -3.77 16.41
C HIS A 106 -0.31 -3.74 14.94
N PHE A 107 0.61 -3.31 14.07
CA PHE A 107 0.34 -3.23 12.65
C PHE A 107 1.51 -3.56 11.74
N PHE A 108 1.16 -4.03 10.55
CA PHE A 108 2.06 -4.33 9.45
C PHE A 108 1.76 -3.43 8.25
N THR A 109 2.76 -3.19 7.41
CA THR A 109 2.57 -2.58 6.08
C THR A 109 3.22 -3.46 5.03
N ALA A 110 2.42 -3.99 4.09
CA ALA A 110 2.90 -4.92 3.07
C ALA A 110 2.08 -4.80 1.78
N CYS A 111 2.71 -5.01 0.63
CA CYS A 111 2.11 -4.82 -0.70
C CYS A 111 2.37 -5.94 -1.68
N HIS A 112 3.35 -6.80 -1.42
CA HIS A 112 3.50 -8.04 -2.17
C HIS A 112 2.23 -8.90 -2.13
N ASP A 113 1.87 -9.52 -3.26
CA ASP A 113 0.62 -10.28 -3.46
C ASP A 113 0.32 -11.30 -2.34
N TRP A 114 1.38 -11.88 -1.75
CA TRP A 114 1.28 -12.95 -0.75
C TRP A 114 1.07 -12.43 0.68
N ALA A 115 1.20 -11.13 0.92
CA ALA A 115 1.10 -10.51 2.24
C ALA A 115 -0.18 -10.87 3.03
N PRO A 116 -1.39 -10.99 2.43
CA PRO A 116 -2.58 -11.41 3.16
C PRO A 116 -2.47 -12.85 3.70
N ALA A 117 -1.77 -13.73 2.98
CA ALA A 117 -1.54 -15.13 3.39
C ALA A 117 -0.42 -15.25 4.43
N GLU A 118 0.62 -14.41 4.33
CA GLU A 118 1.74 -14.35 5.28
C GLU A 118 1.31 -13.78 6.63
N THR A 119 0.50 -12.72 6.61
CA THR A 119 -0.07 -12.04 7.80
C THR A 119 -1.37 -12.70 8.31
N ARG A 120 -1.67 -13.93 7.88
CA ARG A 120 -2.84 -14.72 8.31
C ARG A 120 -2.57 -15.54 9.57
N GLY A 121 -3.63 -15.94 10.27
CA GLY A 121 -3.53 -16.87 11.42
C GLY A 121 -3.25 -16.14 12.74
N PRO A 122 -2.11 -16.38 13.43
CA PRO A 122 -1.86 -15.78 14.75
C PRO A 122 -1.84 -14.25 14.75
N TYR A 123 -1.61 -13.62 13.59
CA TYR A 123 -1.56 -12.16 13.43
C TYR A 123 -2.91 -11.53 13.03
N ILE A 124 -4.01 -12.30 12.96
CA ILE A 124 -5.31 -11.81 12.46
C ILE A 124 -5.89 -10.64 13.27
N ASN A 125 -5.49 -10.51 14.54
CA ASN A 125 -5.84 -9.39 15.41
C ASN A 125 -5.19 -8.07 14.98
N CYS A 126 -3.99 -8.12 14.38
CA CYS A 126 -3.23 -6.94 13.99
C CYS A 126 -3.95 -6.15 12.92
N ILE A 127 -3.69 -4.85 12.88
CA ILE A 127 -4.07 -3.96 11.78
C ILE A 127 -3.14 -4.27 10.59
N ARG A 128 -3.68 -4.62 9.43
CA ARG A 128 -2.87 -4.89 8.23
C ARG A 128 -3.08 -3.78 7.21
N SER A 129 -2.02 -3.02 6.93
CA SER A 129 -2.00 -2.05 5.83
C SER A 129 -1.54 -2.75 4.56
N LEU A 130 -2.49 -3.14 3.70
CA LEU A 130 -2.28 -4.04 2.57
C LEU A 130 -2.59 -3.37 1.23
N CYS A 131 -1.72 -3.50 0.23
CA CYS A 131 -2.11 -3.18 -1.15
C CYS A 131 -3.14 -4.19 -1.69
N ASN A 132 -2.96 -5.48 -1.40
CA ASN A 132 -3.90 -6.54 -1.80
C ASN A 132 -5.11 -6.60 -0.84
N ALA A 133 -6.05 -5.67 -0.99
CA ALA A 133 -7.21 -5.52 -0.11
C ALA A 133 -8.49 -6.19 -0.67
N ASP A 134 -8.60 -7.51 -0.49
CA ASP A 134 -9.73 -8.35 -0.94
C ASP A 134 -10.67 -8.76 0.23
N VAL A 135 -11.90 -8.23 0.24
CA VAL A 135 -12.93 -8.58 1.26
C VAL A 135 -13.54 -9.98 1.08
N GLY A 136 -13.33 -10.62 -0.08
CA GLY A 136 -13.69 -12.01 -0.33
C GLY A 136 -12.66 -13.02 0.17
N VAL A 137 -11.47 -12.58 0.60
CA VAL A 137 -10.43 -13.46 1.16
C VAL A 137 -10.35 -13.34 2.68
N ASP A 138 -9.89 -12.21 3.21
CA ASP A 138 -9.96 -11.88 4.65
C ASP A 138 -9.72 -10.40 5.00
N PHE A 139 -9.67 -9.47 4.06
CA PHE A 139 -9.49 -8.06 4.39
C PHE A 139 -10.71 -7.54 5.20
N VAL A 140 -10.48 -7.01 6.39
CA VAL A 140 -11.56 -6.54 7.29
C VAL A 140 -11.63 -5.01 7.26
N VAL A 141 -12.56 -4.45 6.48
CA VAL A 141 -12.83 -3.00 6.44
C VAL A 141 -13.10 -2.46 7.84
N GLY A 142 -12.40 -1.38 8.21
CA GLY A 142 -12.47 -0.78 9.56
C GLY A 142 -11.57 -1.44 10.61
N LYS A 143 -10.77 -2.47 10.25
CA LYS A 143 -9.61 -2.97 11.02
C LYS A 143 -8.34 -2.90 10.17
N ASP A 144 -8.39 -3.47 8.98
CA ASP A 144 -7.33 -3.43 7.98
C ASP A 144 -7.46 -2.16 7.13
N VAL A 145 -6.36 -1.74 6.48
CA VAL A 145 -6.26 -0.49 5.72
C VAL A 145 -5.77 -0.80 4.31
N SER A 146 -6.43 -0.25 3.29
CA SER A 146 -6.00 -0.40 1.89
C SER A 146 -4.89 0.61 1.57
N LEU A 147 -3.70 0.12 1.21
CA LEU A 147 -2.52 0.93 0.90
C LEU A 147 -2.41 1.19 -0.62
N PRO A 148 -2.04 2.40 -1.07
CA PRO A 148 -1.72 2.64 -2.49
C PRO A 148 -0.53 1.81 -2.96
N GLU A 149 -0.72 1.05 -4.05
CA GLU A 149 0.37 0.38 -4.77
C GLU A 149 0.96 1.33 -5.83
N THR A 150 2.06 2.00 -5.51
CA THR A 150 2.76 2.88 -6.45
C THR A 150 3.89 2.12 -7.14
N LYS A 151 3.85 1.92 -8.47
CA LYS A 151 5.07 1.52 -9.24
C LYS A 151 6.05 2.69 -9.22
N ILE A 152 7.23 2.47 -8.67
CA ILE A 152 8.32 3.45 -8.59
C ILE A 152 9.46 2.99 -9.50
N SER A 153 9.95 3.90 -10.34
CA SER A 153 11.00 3.64 -11.34
C SER A 153 12.25 4.52 -11.17
N SER A 154 12.34 5.26 -10.05
CA SER A 154 13.51 6.06 -9.67
C SER A 154 13.36 6.56 -8.24
N LEU A 155 14.33 6.27 -7.37
CA LEU A 155 14.45 6.84 -6.02
C LEU A 155 14.45 8.38 -6.02
N GLN A 156 15.05 8.99 -7.04
CA GLN A 156 15.21 10.44 -7.16
C GLN A 156 13.94 11.14 -7.63
N ASN A 157 12.99 10.41 -8.23
CA ASN A 157 11.67 10.91 -8.59
C ASN A 157 10.58 9.83 -8.36
N PRO A 158 10.19 9.56 -7.10
CA PRO A 158 9.30 8.46 -6.76
C PRO A 158 7.86 8.62 -7.28
N ASN A 159 7.50 9.80 -7.77
CA ASN A 159 6.18 10.08 -8.35
C ASN A 159 6.20 10.09 -9.89
N GLY A 160 7.35 9.88 -10.50
CA GLY A 160 7.52 9.78 -11.96
C GLY A 160 7.00 11.01 -12.71
N ASN A 161 6.19 10.75 -13.73
CA ASN A 161 5.74 11.77 -14.70
C ASN A 161 4.30 12.21 -14.40
N ILE A 162 4.09 12.98 -13.33
CA ILE A 162 2.76 13.39 -12.84
C ILE A 162 1.94 14.15 -13.90
N GLY A 163 0.61 14.14 -13.78
CA GLY A 163 -0.34 14.93 -14.55
C GLY A 163 -0.64 14.37 -15.94
N GLY A 164 -1.46 15.06 -16.72
CA GLY A 164 -1.82 14.64 -18.08
C GLY A 164 -2.69 15.68 -18.78
N ASN A 165 -3.32 15.30 -19.90
CA ASN A 165 -4.03 16.27 -20.73
C ASN A 165 -5.25 16.88 -20.02
N ARG A 166 -5.51 18.16 -20.32
CA ARG A 166 -6.82 18.81 -20.07
C ARG A 166 -7.94 18.00 -20.75
N PRO A 167 -9.19 18.00 -20.24
CA PRO A 167 -10.23 17.09 -20.73
C PRO A 167 -10.50 17.21 -22.25
N SER A 168 -10.43 18.42 -22.82
CA SER A 168 -10.56 18.65 -24.28
C SER A 168 -9.40 18.14 -25.14
N LYS A 169 -8.30 17.67 -24.53
CA LYS A 169 -7.18 16.97 -25.19
C LYS A 169 -7.15 15.47 -24.84
N ARG A 170 -8.22 14.92 -24.24
CA ARG A 170 -8.38 13.47 -23.97
C ARG A 170 -9.35 12.86 -24.98
N THR A 171 -8.80 12.45 -26.13
CA THR A 171 -9.56 12.02 -27.31
C THR A 171 -9.88 10.52 -27.33
N ILE A 172 -9.30 9.74 -26.43
CA ILE A 172 -9.55 8.30 -26.29
C ILE A 172 -10.60 8.11 -25.20
N LEU A 173 -11.57 7.23 -25.39
CA LEU A 173 -12.61 6.96 -24.40
C LEU A 173 -11.99 6.21 -23.21
N ALA A 174 -11.48 5.00 -23.44
CA ALA A 174 -10.85 4.19 -22.41
C ALA A 174 -9.51 3.61 -22.87
N PHE A 175 -8.63 3.33 -21.91
CA PHE A 175 -7.35 2.66 -22.15
C PHE A 175 -7.07 1.54 -21.13
N PHE A 176 -6.45 0.47 -21.61
CA PHE A 176 -5.86 -0.61 -20.84
C PHE A 176 -4.59 -1.12 -21.54
N ALA A 177 -3.57 -1.47 -20.77
CA ALA A 177 -2.50 -2.36 -21.21
C ALA A 177 -1.96 -3.16 -20.01
N GLY A 178 -1.60 -4.42 -20.21
CA GLY A 178 -0.99 -5.27 -19.20
C GLY A 178 -1.11 -6.77 -19.49
N ASN A 179 -0.21 -7.55 -18.90
CA ASN A 179 -0.13 -9.00 -19.05
C ASN A 179 -1.44 -9.72 -18.70
N LEU A 180 -1.67 -10.87 -19.33
CA LEU A 180 -2.83 -11.77 -19.21
C LEU A 180 -2.94 -12.52 -17.85
N HIS A 181 -2.54 -11.88 -16.74
CA HIS A 181 -2.60 -12.46 -15.40
C HIS A 181 -4.05 -12.47 -14.86
N GLY A 182 -4.42 -13.55 -14.18
CA GLY A 182 -5.78 -13.78 -13.69
C GLY A 182 -6.83 -14.01 -14.79
N TYR A 183 -8.10 -14.15 -14.40
CA TYR A 183 -9.19 -14.48 -15.35
C TYR A 183 -9.84 -13.25 -15.99
N VAL A 184 -9.76 -12.07 -15.36
CA VAL A 184 -10.46 -10.84 -15.81
C VAL A 184 -9.79 -10.21 -17.02
N ARG A 185 -8.44 -10.15 -17.06
CA ARG A 185 -7.69 -9.52 -18.17
C ARG A 185 -7.86 -10.26 -19.51
N PRO A 186 -7.84 -11.61 -19.57
CA PRO A 186 -8.19 -12.34 -20.78
C PRO A 186 -9.60 -12.04 -21.31
N ILE A 187 -10.60 -11.89 -20.43
CA ILE A 187 -11.98 -11.54 -20.84
C ILE A 187 -12.01 -10.13 -21.46
N LEU A 188 -11.40 -9.15 -20.79
CA LEU A 188 -11.29 -7.77 -21.28
C LEU A 188 -10.56 -7.69 -22.63
N LEU A 189 -9.46 -8.44 -22.79
CA LEU A 189 -8.67 -8.45 -24.02
C LEU A 189 -9.39 -9.16 -25.17
N ASN A 190 -9.98 -10.33 -24.94
CA ASN A 190 -10.71 -11.07 -25.98
C ASN A 190 -11.92 -10.27 -26.50
N GLN A 191 -12.62 -9.53 -25.63
CA GLN A 191 -13.74 -8.68 -26.01
C GLN A 191 -13.35 -7.57 -27.00
N TRP A 192 -12.17 -6.94 -26.83
CA TRP A 192 -11.73 -5.83 -27.70
C TRP A 192 -10.77 -6.24 -28.83
N SER A 193 -10.07 -7.36 -28.73
CA SER A 193 -9.33 -7.96 -29.84
C SER A 193 -10.26 -8.53 -30.92
N SER A 194 -11.42 -9.09 -30.52
CA SER A 194 -12.43 -9.60 -31.47
C SER A 194 -13.33 -8.50 -32.05
N ARG A 195 -13.49 -7.37 -31.34
CA ARG A 195 -14.32 -6.22 -31.76
C ARG A 195 -13.57 -4.89 -31.50
N PRO A 196 -12.60 -4.54 -32.36
CA PRO A 196 -11.75 -3.36 -32.15
C PRO A 196 -12.51 -2.04 -32.36
N GLU A 197 -12.85 -1.40 -31.26
CA GLU A 197 -13.48 -0.07 -31.22
C GLU A 197 -12.41 1.04 -31.25
N PRO A 198 -12.48 2.04 -32.14
CA PRO A 198 -11.38 2.98 -32.36
C PRO A 198 -11.10 3.88 -31.15
N ASP A 199 -12.09 4.11 -30.27
CA ASP A 199 -11.97 4.91 -29.05
C ASP A 199 -11.60 4.09 -27.79
N MET A 200 -11.55 2.76 -27.87
CA MET A 200 -11.15 1.85 -26.80
C MET A 200 -9.74 1.30 -27.08
N LYS A 201 -8.73 1.78 -26.35
CA LYS A 201 -7.34 1.35 -26.52
C LYS A 201 -6.98 0.27 -25.49
N ILE A 202 -7.42 -0.96 -25.77
CA ILE A 202 -7.17 -2.15 -24.95
C ILE A 202 -6.04 -2.97 -25.61
N PHE A 203 -4.95 -3.20 -24.88
CA PHE A 203 -3.76 -3.92 -25.37
C PHE A 203 -3.23 -4.93 -24.33
N ASN A 204 -2.36 -5.86 -24.77
CA ASN A 204 -1.56 -6.69 -23.87
C ASN A 204 -0.33 -5.86 -23.39
N ARG A 205 0.92 -6.28 -23.67
CA ARG A 205 2.11 -5.44 -23.45
C ARG A 205 2.23 -4.34 -24.52
N ILE A 206 2.73 -3.17 -24.11
CA ILE A 206 3.17 -2.05 -24.98
C ILE A 206 4.35 -1.34 -24.31
N ASP A 207 5.13 -0.56 -25.07
CA ASP A 207 6.27 0.19 -24.50
C ASP A 207 5.83 1.25 -23.48
N HIS A 208 6.67 1.49 -22.47
CA HIS A 208 6.38 2.40 -21.35
C HIS A 208 6.11 3.86 -21.81
N LYS A 209 6.77 4.32 -22.89
CA LYS A 209 6.60 5.67 -23.44
C LYS A 209 5.25 5.82 -24.17
N SER A 210 4.70 4.74 -24.74
CA SER A 210 3.33 4.68 -25.27
C SER A 210 2.30 4.49 -24.16
N TYR A 211 2.60 3.70 -23.14
CA TYR A 211 1.74 3.49 -21.97
C TYR A 211 1.36 4.81 -21.28
N ILE A 212 2.36 5.59 -20.84
CA ILE A 212 2.14 6.92 -20.24
C ILE A 212 1.39 7.85 -21.21
N ARG A 213 1.75 7.82 -22.49
CA ARG A 213 1.14 8.65 -23.56
C ARG A 213 -0.35 8.33 -23.74
N TYR A 214 -0.76 7.07 -23.59
CA TYR A 214 -2.17 6.69 -23.63
C TYR A 214 -2.89 7.08 -22.33
N MET A 215 -2.36 6.80 -21.14
CA MET A 215 -2.99 7.21 -19.87
C MET A 215 -3.19 8.73 -19.76
N LYS A 216 -2.24 9.53 -20.27
CA LYS A 216 -2.37 11.00 -20.35
C LYS A 216 -3.35 11.47 -21.44
N ARG A 217 -3.76 10.63 -22.40
CA ARG A 217 -4.68 10.94 -23.52
C ARG A 217 -6.08 10.33 -23.42
N SER A 218 -6.33 9.41 -22.48
CA SER A 218 -7.62 8.74 -22.31
C SER A 218 -8.49 9.45 -21.29
N ARG A 219 -9.82 9.43 -21.48
CA ARG A 219 -10.78 9.94 -20.50
C ARG A 219 -10.81 9.02 -19.28
N PHE A 220 -10.92 7.73 -19.55
CA PHE A 220 -11.00 6.64 -18.58
C PHE A 220 -9.78 5.71 -18.70
N CYS A 221 -9.33 5.14 -17.58
CA CYS A 221 -8.23 4.18 -17.54
C CYS A 221 -8.67 2.94 -16.75
N VAL A 222 -8.69 1.79 -17.42
CA VAL A 222 -9.26 0.55 -16.89
C VAL A 222 -8.27 -0.12 -15.96
N CYS A 223 -8.73 -0.42 -14.75
CA CYS A 223 -7.99 -1.05 -13.66
C CYS A 223 -8.61 -2.43 -13.43
N ALA A 224 -8.32 -3.36 -14.34
CA ALA A 224 -8.78 -4.74 -14.25
C ALA A 224 -7.82 -5.58 -13.39
N LYS A 225 -8.37 -6.34 -12.44
CA LYS A 225 -7.59 -7.16 -11.51
C LYS A 225 -6.69 -8.18 -12.20
N GLY A 226 -5.62 -8.60 -11.52
CA GLY A 226 -4.73 -9.67 -11.97
C GLY A 226 -5.19 -11.02 -11.40
N TYR A 227 -4.23 -11.81 -10.91
CA TYR A 227 -4.50 -12.87 -9.94
C TYR A 227 -5.14 -12.25 -8.69
N GLU A 228 -4.46 -11.29 -8.09
CA GLU A 228 -4.93 -10.47 -6.97
C GLU A 228 -5.84 -9.31 -7.41
N VAL A 229 -6.61 -8.73 -6.48
CA VAL A 229 -7.63 -7.70 -6.75
C VAL A 229 -7.09 -6.33 -7.12
N ASN A 230 -5.84 -6.04 -6.78
CA ASN A 230 -5.24 -4.72 -6.92
C ASN A 230 -4.50 -4.53 -8.27
N SER A 231 -4.04 -3.31 -8.53
CA SER A 231 -3.05 -3.02 -9.57
C SER A 231 -2.43 -1.63 -9.38
N PRO A 232 -1.13 -1.41 -9.71
CA PRO A 232 -0.54 -0.08 -9.73
C PRO A 232 -1.29 0.91 -10.63
N ARG A 233 -2.02 0.38 -11.62
CA ARG A 233 -2.84 1.13 -12.58
C ARG A 233 -3.88 2.02 -11.91
N VAL A 234 -4.35 1.68 -10.70
CA VAL A 234 -5.27 2.51 -9.90
C VAL A 234 -4.56 3.82 -9.53
N VAL A 235 -3.36 3.72 -8.96
CA VAL A 235 -2.51 4.86 -8.57
C VAL A 235 -2.04 5.63 -9.81
N GLU A 236 -1.53 4.94 -10.83
CA GLU A 236 -1.09 5.57 -12.09
C GLU A 236 -2.22 6.36 -12.78
N SER A 237 -3.45 5.84 -12.79
CA SER A 237 -4.60 6.55 -13.35
C SER A 237 -4.81 7.89 -12.63
N VAL A 238 -4.73 7.88 -11.31
CA VAL A 238 -4.83 9.09 -10.48
C VAL A 238 -3.66 10.04 -10.71
N LEU A 239 -2.42 9.55 -10.73
CA LEU A 239 -1.21 10.35 -11.00
C LEU A 239 -1.21 10.97 -12.41
N TYR A 240 -1.70 10.26 -13.42
CA TYR A 240 -1.82 10.80 -14.79
C TYR A 240 -3.12 11.59 -15.04
N GLY A 241 -3.98 11.79 -14.03
CA GLY A 241 -5.22 12.57 -14.15
C GLY A 241 -6.27 11.94 -15.09
N CYS A 242 -6.27 10.61 -15.17
CA CYS A 242 -7.22 9.77 -15.90
C CYS A 242 -8.30 9.27 -14.92
N VAL A 243 -9.57 9.17 -15.32
CA VAL A 243 -10.61 8.65 -14.42
C VAL A 243 -10.44 7.13 -14.29
N PRO A 244 -10.19 6.59 -13.07
CA PRO A 244 -10.04 5.14 -12.90
C PRO A 244 -11.37 4.43 -13.18
N VAL A 245 -11.30 3.27 -13.85
CA VAL A 245 -12.42 2.36 -14.03
C VAL A 245 -12.05 1.01 -13.42
N ILE A 246 -12.51 0.77 -12.20
CA ILE A 246 -12.15 -0.41 -11.40
C ILE A 246 -13.01 -1.59 -11.86
N ILE A 247 -12.36 -2.68 -12.24
CA ILE A 247 -12.98 -3.96 -12.63
C ILE A 247 -12.34 -5.05 -11.77
N SER A 248 -12.85 -5.16 -10.54
CA SER A 248 -12.40 -6.06 -9.47
C SER A 248 -13.48 -6.07 -8.39
N ASP A 249 -14.30 -7.12 -8.33
CA ASP A 249 -15.59 -7.08 -7.60
C ASP A 249 -15.43 -6.98 -6.06
N ASN A 250 -14.30 -7.43 -5.51
CA ASN A 250 -14.00 -7.43 -4.06
C ASN A 250 -12.95 -6.37 -3.64
N PHE A 251 -12.52 -5.48 -4.52
CA PHE A 251 -11.42 -4.56 -4.20
C PHE A 251 -11.83 -3.43 -3.27
N VAL A 252 -11.14 -3.29 -2.13
CA VAL A 252 -11.20 -2.09 -1.29
C VAL A 252 -10.15 -1.09 -1.77
N PRO A 253 -10.52 0.03 -2.40
CA PRO A 253 -9.55 0.98 -2.92
C PRO A 253 -8.94 1.82 -1.78
N PRO A 254 -7.71 2.37 -1.96
CA PRO A 254 -7.00 3.05 -0.89
C PRO A 254 -7.76 4.26 -0.30
N PHE A 255 -7.69 4.40 1.02
CA PHE A 255 -8.36 5.47 1.77
C PHE A 255 -9.91 5.53 1.61
N LEU A 256 -10.59 4.39 1.36
CA LEU A 256 -12.05 4.33 1.19
C LEU A 256 -12.85 4.99 2.33
N GLU A 257 -12.32 4.96 3.55
CA GLU A 257 -12.91 5.55 4.76
C GLU A 257 -12.91 7.09 4.76
N ILE A 258 -12.13 7.70 3.86
CA ILE A 258 -11.84 9.15 3.82
C ILE A 258 -12.21 9.75 2.44
N LEU A 259 -12.01 8.99 1.36
CA LEU A 259 -12.23 9.42 -0.02
C LEU A 259 -13.51 8.81 -0.60
N ASP A 260 -14.47 9.66 -0.98
CA ASP A 260 -15.60 9.27 -1.82
C ASP A 260 -15.08 8.92 -3.24
N TRP A 261 -14.86 7.63 -3.47
CA TRP A 261 -14.35 7.09 -4.74
C TRP A 261 -15.38 7.14 -5.86
N GLU A 262 -16.68 6.91 -5.60
CA GLU A 262 -17.75 7.07 -6.60
C GLU A 262 -17.84 8.50 -7.14
N SER A 263 -17.33 9.46 -6.36
CA SER A 263 -17.16 10.85 -6.75
C SER A 263 -16.18 11.07 -7.91
N PHE A 264 -15.18 10.20 -8.11
CA PHE A 264 -14.06 10.42 -9.04
C PHE A 264 -13.58 9.20 -9.86
N ALA A 265 -14.08 8.00 -9.57
CA ALA A 265 -13.82 6.76 -10.29
C ALA A 265 -15.14 6.09 -10.75
N VAL A 266 -15.05 5.10 -11.63
CA VAL A 266 -16.18 4.25 -12.05
C VAL A 266 -15.91 2.83 -11.56
N PHE A 267 -16.86 2.22 -10.87
CA PHE A 267 -16.84 0.79 -10.58
C PHE A 267 -17.68 0.08 -11.64
N VAL A 268 -17.14 -0.96 -12.28
CA VAL A 268 -17.83 -1.78 -13.28
C VAL A 268 -17.67 -3.24 -12.88
N PRO A 269 -18.76 -3.97 -12.55
CA PRO A 269 -18.68 -5.37 -12.18
C PRO A 269 -17.99 -6.21 -13.25
N GLU A 270 -17.26 -7.25 -12.87
CA GLU A 270 -16.48 -8.09 -13.79
C GLU A 270 -17.35 -8.71 -14.91
N LYS A 271 -18.61 -9.04 -14.60
CA LYS A 271 -19.61 -9.52 -15.59
C LYS A 271 -20.04 -8.47 -16.64
N GLU A 272 -19.86 -7.18 -16.37
CA GLU A 272 -20.29 -6.07 -17.22
C GLU A 272 -19.20 -5.63 -18.23
N ILE A 273 -18.06 -6.33 -18.30
CA ILE A 273 -17.02 -6.11 -19.31
C ILE A 273 -17.59 -6.01 -20.75
N PRO A 274 -18.53 -6.85 -21.21
CA PRO A 274 -19.14 -6.70 -22.54
C PRO A 274 -19.88 -5.37 -22.75
N ASN A 275 -20.42 -4.78 -21.68
CA ASN A 275 -21.14 -3.50 -21.67
C ASN A 275 -20.23 -2.28 -21.38
N LEU A 276 -18.95 -2.48 -21.05
CA LEU A 276 -18.04 -1.43 -20.57
C LEU A 276 -18.04 -0.16 -21.44
N ARG A 277 -17.95 -0.28 -22.77
CA ARG A 277 -17.99 0.88 -23.67
C ARG A 277 -19.31 1.65 -23.58
N LYS A 278 -20.45 0.95 -23.52
CA LYS A 278 -21.79 1.54 -23.35
C LYS A 278 -21.91 2.28 -22.01
N ILE A 279 -21.38 1.70 -20.93
CA ILE A 279 -21.33 2.31 -19.60
C ILE A 279 -20.52 3.61 -19.66
N LEU A 280 -19.29 3.59 -20.21
CA LEU A 280 -18.42 4.77 -20.25
C LEU A 280 -18.90 5.88 -21.21
N ILE A 281 -19.64 5.54 -22.27
CA ILE A 281 -20.33 6.52 -23.13
C ILE A 281 -21.52 7.16 -22.42
N SER A 282 -22.25 6.40 -21.59
CA SER A 282 -23.42 6.93 -20.87
C SER A 282 -23.09 8.03 -19.85
N ILE A 283 -21.84 8.11 -19.39
CA ILE A 283 -21.36 9.14 -18.45
C ILE A 283 -21.29 10.50 -19.16
N PRO A 284 -22.16 11.48 -18.83
CA PRO A 284 -22.22 12.75 -19.55
C PRO A 284 -20.90 13.53 -19.42
N VAL A 285 -20.52 14.27 -20.47
CA VAL A 285 -19.26 15.04 -20.51
C VAL A 285 -19.10 15.95 -19.29
N ARG A 286 -20.19 16.57 -18.80
CA ARG A 286 -20.20 17.39 -17.58
C ARG A 286 -19.78 16.59 -16.33
N ARG A 287 -20.29 15.37 -16.15
CA ARG A 287 -19.92 14.48 -15.04
C ARG A 287 -18.49 13.98 -15.18
N TYR A 288 -18.08 13.57 -16.37
CA TYR A 288 -16.69 13.19 -16.63
C TYR A 288 -15.69 14.31 -16.28
N VAL A 289 -15.96 15.57 -16.68
CA VAL A 289 -15.12 16.72 -16.34
C VAL A 289 -15.11 17.01 -14.84
N GLU A 290 -16.21 16.79 -14.13
CA GLU A 290 -16.25 16.85 -12.67
C GLU A 290 -15.38 15.76 -12.02
N MET A 291 -15.54 14.50 -12.44
CA MET A 291 -14.77 13.37 -11.93
C MET A 291 -13.26 13.60 -12.16
N GLN A 292 -12.86 14.03 -13.35
CA GLN A 292 -11.45 14.33 -13.63
C GLN A 292 -10.91 15.48 -12.77
N LYS A 293 -11.71 16.53 -12.52
CA LYS A 293 -11.33 17.60 -11.57
C LYS A 293 -11.16 17.07 -10.14
N ARG A 294 -11.93 16.07 -9.73
CA ARG A 294 -11.82 15.41 -8.41
C ARG A 294 -10.60 14.49 -8.34
N VAL A 295 -10.29 13.72 -9.39
CA VAL A 295 -9.02 12.97 -9.53
C VAL A 295 -7.81 13.89 -9.32
N MET A 296 -7.77 15.04 -10.01
CA MET A 296 -6.68 16.01 -9.85
C MET A 296 -6.61 16.65 -8.44
N LYS A 297 -7.70 16.65 -7.65
CA LYS A 297 -7.68 17.08 -6.24
C LYS A 297 -7.13 16.02 -5.30
N VAL A 298 -7.47 14.74 -5.52
CA VAL A 298 -7.02 13.65 -4.65
C VAL A 298 -5.60 13.19 -4.96
N GLN A 299 -5.09 13.47 -6.17
CA GLN A 299 -3.77 13.09 -6.67
C GLN A 299 -2.62 13.19 -5.64
N LYS A 300 -2.55 14.30 -4.90
CA LYS A 300 -1.53 14.53 -3.86
C LYS A 300 -1.50 13.53 -2.69
N HIS A 301 -2.56 12.73 -2.51
CA HIS A 301 -2.66 11.70 -1.47
C HIS A 301 -2.12 10.34 -1.94
N PHE A 302 -1.80 10.21 -3.23
CA PHE A 302 -1.24 9.00 -3.86
C PHE A 302 0.23 9.21 -4.26
N MET A 303 0.91 10.14 -3.58
CA MET A 303 2.29 10.55 -3.85
C MET A 303 3.18 10.27 -2.64
N TRP A 304 4.40 9.78 -2.92
CA TRP A 304 5.44 9.61 -1.91
C TRP A 304 6.34 10.85 -1.85
N HIS A 305 6.85 11.16 -0.67
CA HIS A 305 7.65 12.37 -0.40
C HIS A 305 8.90 11.99 0.38
N ASP A 306 10.08 12.45 -0.05
CA ASP A 306 11.37 12.03 0.54
C ASP A 306 11.74 12.74 1.85
N GLY A 307 10.87 13.65 2.33
CA GLY A 307 11.02 14.34 3.60
C GLY A 307 9.66 14.61 4.25
N GLU A 308 9.67 14.75 5.58
CA GLU A 308 8.47 15.06 6.37
C GLU A 308 7.96 16.46 5.97
N GLN A 309 6.72 16.56 5.47
CA GLN A 309 6.20 17.83 4.94
C GLN A 309 6.12 18.90 6.04
N ALA A 310 6.82 20.01 5.83
CA ALA A 310 6.74 21.17 6.71
C ALA A 310 5.28 21.66 6.82
N ARG A 311 4.86 22.03 8.03
CA ARG A 311 3.51 22.57 8.27
C ARG A 311 3.27 23.80 7.38
N PRO A 312 2.08 23.95 6.77
CA PRO A 312 1.62 25.25 6.31
C PRO A 312 1.67 26.21 7.51
N SER A 313 2.45 27.28 7.41
CA SER A 313 2.63 28.23 8.48
C SER A 313 1.37 29.08 8.65
N SER A 314 0.48 28.66 9.54
CA SER A 314 -0.68 29.43 10.01
C SER A 314 -0.28 30.62 10.92
N ALA A 315 0.84 31.26 10.58
CA ALA A 315 1.32 32.48 11.21
C ALA A 315 0.54 33.67 10.65
N LYS A 316 -0.60 33.99 11.29
CA LYS A 316 -1.10 35.37 11.26
C LYS A 316 0.03 36.27 11.75
N ARG A 317 0.57 37.12 10.87
CA ARG A 317 1.37 38.26 11.32
C ARG A 317 0.41 39.27 11.94
N GLU A 318 0.41 39.35 13.26
CA GLU A 318 -0.09 40.54 13.93
C GLU A 318 0.82 41.73 13.55
N PRO A 319 0.27 42.96 13.47
CA PRO A 319 1.11 44.14 13.31
C PRO A 319 2.05 44.25 14.50
N ARG A 320 3.33 44.54 14.25
CA ARG A 320 4.20 45.12 15.27
C ARG A 320 4.30 46.61 14.98
N ASP A 321 3.91 47.42 15.95
CA ASP A 321 4.04 48.86 15.88
C ASP A 321 5.51 49.27 15.75
N GLY A 322 5.73 50.41 15.12
CA GLY A 322 7.07 50.89 14.79
C GLY A 322 7.76 51.62 15.94
N SER A 323 9.06 51.39 16.10
CA SER A 323 9.99 52.35 16.71
C SER A 323 11.19 52.53 15.78
N SER A 324 11.63 53.77 15.59
CA SER A 324 12.61 54.15 14.57
C SER A 324 14.02 54.38 15.14
N SER A 325 15.04 54.04 14.36
CA SER A 325 16.37 54.64 14.47
C SER A 325 17.12 54.54 13.13
N LEU A 326 17.64 55.67 12.64
CA LEU A 326 18.68 55.72 11.60
C LEU A 326 20.04 55.41 12.27
N SER A 327 21.18 55.19 11.60
CA SER A 327 21.60 55.26 10.19
C SER A 327 22.63 54.12 9.93
N SER A 328 23.43 53.98 8.86
CA SER A 328 23.76 54.81 7.68
C SER A 328 24.17 53.92 6.51
N ARG A 329 24.16 54.45 5.27
CA ARG A 329 24.71 53.78 4.08
C ARG A 329 26.09 54.33 3.74
N VAL A 330 27.01 53.46 3.35
CA VAL A 330 28.14 53.78 2.46
C VAL A 330 28.12 52.79 1.29
N LYS A 331 28.35 53.27 0.07
CA LYS A 331 28.57 52.47 -1.14
C LYS A 331 29.99 52.75 -1.65
N ILE A 332 30.67 51.74 -2.20
CA ILE A 332 31.78 51.92 -3.15
C ILE A 332 31.60 50.84 -4.25
N ASP A 333 31.82 51.22 -5.51
CA ASP A 333 31.68 50.38 -6.71
C ASP A 333 33.04 49.75 -7.14
N PRO A 334 33.06 48.80 -8.10
CA PRO A 334 34.23 47.94 -8.35
C PRO A 334 35.18 48.41 -9.47
N SER A 335 36.25 47.62 -9.67
CA SER A 335 37.15 47.52 -10.84
C SER A 335 38.45 48.32 -10.82
N ILE A 336 39.58 47.60 -10.93
CA ILE A 336 40.61 47.79 -11.97
C ILE A 336 41.47 46.50 -12.10
N LYS A 337 42.16 46.32 -13.23
CA LYS A 337 42.99 45.15 -13.59
C LYS A 337 44.43 45.59 -13.85
N ASP A 338 45.43 44.75 -13.51
CA ASP A 338 46.36 44.16 -14.50
C ASP A 338 47.46 43.29 -13.83
N LYS A 339 47.62 42.03 -14.25
CA LYS A 339 48.63 41.50 -15.20
C LYS A 339 50.10 41.58 -14.76
N LYS A 340 50.70 40.40 -14.50
CA LYS A 340 51.92 39.92 -15.17
C LYS A 340 51.87 38.39 -15.35
N LYS A 341 52.79 37.82 -16.12
CA LYS A 341 52.67 36.49 -16.80
C LYS A 341 54.09 35.92 -17.03
N ILE A 342 54.20 34.69 -17.60
CA ILE A 342 55.42 34.05 -18.21
C ILE A 342 56.33 33.33 -17.17
N VAL A 343 56.77 32.06 -17.30
CA VAL A 343 56.51 31.01 -18.34
C VAL A 343 56.63 29.54 -17.83
N THR A 344 56.32 28.59 -18.72
CA THR A 344 56.24 27.10 -18.64
C THR A 344 57.52 26.35 -18.19
N SER A 345 57.40 25.13 -17.64
CA SER A 345 57.45 23.84 -18.39
C SER A 345 56.85 22.63 -17.61
N SER A 346 57.03 21.37 -18.01
CA SER A 346 56.38 20.60 -19.11
C SER A 346 56.64 19.08 -18.93
N ARG A 347 55.57 18.26 -18.74
CA ARG A 347 55.24 16.89 -19.28
C ARG A 347 56.36 15.88 -19.76
N PRO A 348 56.08 14.56 -19.99
CA PRO A 348 55.08 13.60 -19.40
C PRO A 348 55.48 12.06 -19.36
N ILE A 349 54.54 11.17 -18.93
CA ILE A 349 54.34 9.67 -19.13
C ILE A 349 55.51 8.65 -19.25
N MET A 350 55.42 7.48 -18.54
CA MET A 350 55.11 6.11 -19.09
C MET A 350 55.35 4.95 -18.07
N SER A 351 54.86 3.73 -18.39
CA SER A 351 55.07 2.44 -17.72
C SER A 351 56.40 1.77 -18.19
N ASP A 352 57.01 0.78 -17.52
CA ASP A 352 56.58 -0.63 -17.51
C ASP A 352 57.46 -1.61 -16.69
N SER A 353 57.03 -2.88 -16.63
CA SER A 353 57.86 -4.10 -16.46
C SER A 353 58.44 -4.57 -15.09
N LYS A 354 58.61 -5.90 -15.02
CA LYS A 354 59.18 -6.81 -13.99
C LYS A 354 60.46 -7.46 -14.62
N PRO A 355 61.16 -8.47 -14.05
CA PRO A 355 61.32 -8.96 -12.67
C PRO A 355 62.81 -9.25 -12.26
N ARG A 356 63.08 -9.72 -11.03
CA ARG A 356 64.02 -10.84 -10.78
C ARG A 356 63.87 -11.49 -9.38
N SER A 357 64.62 -12.57 -9.12
CA SER A 357 64.34 -13.55 -8.05
C SER A 357 65.53 -14.45 -7.65
N SER A 358 65.56 -14.90 -6.40
CA SER A 358 66.22 -16.15 -5.92
C SER A 358 65.39 -16.69 -4.72
N VAL A 359 64.84 -17.90 -4.71
CA VAL A 359 65.49 -19.25 -4.67
C VAL A 359 66.19 -19.43 -3.31
N SER A 360 65.81 -20.41 -2.46
CA SER A 360 65.90 -21.87 -2.74
C SER A 360 64.66 -22.75 -2.52
N THR A 361 64.63 -23.87 -3.26
CA THR A 361 63.82 -25.11 -3.08
C THR A 361 64.40 -26.00 -1.95
N VAL A 362 63.98 -27.24 -1.62
CA VAL A 362 63.36 -28.43 -2.30
C VAL A 362 62.58 -29.27 -1.23
N THR A 363 61.86 -30.39 -1.43
CA THR A 363 61.66 -31.33 -2.58
C THR A 363 60.16 -31.59 -2.86
N ALA A 364 59.69 -32.85 -3.05
CA ALA A 364 58.42 -33.17 -3.75
C ALA A 364 57.92 -34.64 -3.63
N LYS A 365 56.67 -34.88 -4.12
CA LYS A 365 56.08 -36.16 -4.65
C LYS A 365 55.84 -37.34 -3.66
N SER A 366 54.98 -38.35 -3.93
CA SER A 366 53.75 -38.45 -4.77
C SER A 366 52.92 -39.73 -4.46
N GLU A 367 51.63 -39.72 -4.84
CA GLU A 367 50.78 -40.86 -5.30
C GLU A 367 50.23 -42.01 -4.40
N ALA A 368 49.04 -42.47 -4.83
CA ALA A 368 48.45 -43.83 -4.77
C ALA A 368 47.77 -44.43 -3.50
N LYS A 369 46.77 -45.29 -3.78
CA LYS A 369 45.99 -46.22 -2.91
C LYS A 369 46.59 -47.66 -3.07
N PRO A 370 46.16 -48.78 -2.41
CA PRO A 370 44.84 -49.04 -1.80
C PRO A 370 44.69 -50.09 -0.62
N LYS A 371 43.42 -50.37 -0.28
CA LYS A 371 42.82 -51.66 0.21
C LYS A 371 42.81 -52.03 1.72
N VAL A 372 41.92 -52.99 2.01
CA VAL A 372 41.28 -53.37 3.30
C VAL A 372 41.64 -54.82 3.69
N PRO A 373 41.35 -55.25 4.94
CA PRO A 373 40.30 -56.28 5.18
C PRO A 373 39.19 -55.76 6.13
N VAL A 374 37.88 -56.04 6.00
CA VAL A 374 37.13 -57.32 5.87
C VAL A 374 37.17 -58.12 7.19
N ASN A 375 36.09 -58.60 7.82
CA ASN A 375 34.63 -58.71 7.50
C ASN A 375 33.81 -58.35 8.79
N SER A 376 32.49 -58.51 9.02
CA SER A 376 31.21 -58.92 8.36
C SER A 376 30.06 -58.41 9.30
N VAL A 377 28.74 -58.68 9.27
CA VAL A 377 27.78 -59.50 8.46
C VAL A 377 26.49 -58.64 8.21
N LYS A 378 25.25 -59.19 8.26
CA LYS A 378 23.92 -58.52 8.19
C LYS A 378 22.81 -59.39 8.82
N SER A 379 21.74 -58.76 9.32
CA SER A 379 20.29 -59.13 9.14
C SER A 379 19.42 -58.15 9.98
N THR A 380 18.33 -57.49 9.57
CA THR A 380 17.15 -57.71 8.67
C THR A 380 15.92 -58.36 9.32
N ALA A 381 14.92 -57.53 9.65
CA ALA A 381 13.48 -57.85 9.86
C ALA A 381 13.16 -58.80 11.06
N THR A 382 11.92 -58.95 11.56
CA THR A 382 10.58 -58.57 11.03
C THR A 382 9.59 -58.26 12.18
N THR A 383 8.38 -57.80 11.82
CA THR A 383 7.17 -57.50 12.61
C THR A 383 6.74 -58.44 13.76
N SER A 384 6.00 -57.85 14.73
CA SER A 384 4.64 -58.24 15.20
C SER A 384 4.41 -58.61 16.68
N ALA A 385 3.11 -58.59 17.04
CA ALA A 385 2.42 -59.23 18.17
C ALA A 385 2.59 -58.70 19.62
N ALA A 386 1.45 -58.33 20.20
CA ALA A 386 1.24 -57.84 21.55
C ALA A 386 1.22 -58.92 22.65
N ALA A 387 1.44 -58.50 23.89
CA ALA A 387 1.00 -59.19 25.13
C ALA A 387 0.55 -58.13 26.17
N SER A 388 -0.06 -58.54 27.29
CA SER A 388 -0.79 -57.61 28.18
C SER A 388 -0.73 -57.99 29.68
N LEU A 389 -1.16 -57.04 30.54
CA LEU A 389 -1.29 -57.13 32.01
C LEU A 389 0.08 -57.14 32.76
N ALA A 390 0.21 -56.74 34.03
CA ALA A 390 -0.80 -56.38 35.04
C ALA A 390 -0.42 -55.17 35.94
N LYS A 391 -1.33 -54.84 36.87
CA LYS A 391 -1.35 -53.68 37.80
C LYS A 391 -0.12 -53.56 38.72
N GLY A 392 0.32 -52.32 38.97
CA GLY A 392 1.03 -51.91 40.18
C GLY A 392 0.48 -50.57 40.70
N LYS A 393 0.10 -50.47 41.97
CA LYS A 393 -0.39 -49.21 42.60
C LYS A 393 0.72 -48.58 43.45
N ALA A 394 1.04 -47.32 43.18
CA ALA A 394 1.62 -46.40 44.15
C ALA A 394 0.77 -45.12 44.17
N LYS A 395 0.62 -44.49 45.34
CA LYS A 395 -0.34 -43.39 45.57
C LYS A 395 0.34 -42.25 46.32
N THR A 396 0.61 -41.15 45.64
CA THR A 396 1.03 -39.86 46.23
C THR A 396 0.16 -38.73 45.67
N THR A 397 0.00 -37.66 46.45
CA THR A 397 -1.14 -36.74 46.34
C THR A 397 -0.72 -35.29 46.16
N SER A 398 -1.28 -34.61 45.15
CA SER A 398 -1.43 -33.15 45.12
C SER A 398 -2.71 -32.78 44.37
N ALA A 399 -3.37 -31.69 44.78
CA ALA A 399 -4.76 -31.43 44.44
C ALA A 399 -4.98 -30.87 43.03
N ALA A 400 -6.02 -31.37 42.35
CA ALA A 400 -6.58 -30.74 41.16
C ALA A 400 -7.90 -30.04 41.53
N VAL A 401 -7.92 -28.70 41.54
CA VAL A 401 -9.14 -27.92 41.78
C VAL A 401 -9.94 -27.81 40.47
N SER A 402 -10.93 -28.68 40.32
CA SER A 402 -11.82 -28.77 39.15
C SER A 402 -12.91 -27.68 39.17
N LEU A 403 -12.52 -26.42 38.91
CA LEU A 403 -13.46 -25.32 38.78
C LEU A 403 -14.27 -25.42 37.47
N ALA A 404 -15.39 -26.13 37.54
CA ALA A 404 -16.31 -26.34 36.44
C ALA A 404 -16.93 -25.01 35.96
N LYS A 405 -16.49 -24.51 34.80
CA LYS A 405 -17.13 -23.38 34.12
C LYS A 405 -18.47 -23.79 33.52
N GLY A 406 -19.53 -23.70 34.32
CA GLY A 406 -20.90 -23.68 33.82
C GLY A 406 -21.09 -22.57 32.77
N LYS A 407 -22.05 -22.75 31.86
CA LYS A 407 -22.39 -21.74 30.84
C LYS A 407 -23.01 -20.52 31.52
N ALA A 408 -22.18 -19.55 31.92
CA ALA A 408 -22.62 -18.25 32.39
C ALA A 408 -23.49 -17.58 31.31
N LYS A 409 -24.77 -17.39 31.62
CA LYS A 409 -25.76 -16.73 30.75
C LYS A 409 -25.40 -15.25 30.67
N ARG A 410 -24.60 -14.86 29.67
CA ARG A 410 -24.02 -13.51 29.52
C ARG A 410 -25.09 -12.44 29.70
N GLU A 411 -25.04 -11.77 30.85
CA GLU A 411 -26.00 -10.72 31.19
C GLU A 411 -25.91 -9.58 30.17
N LYS A 412 -27.07 -9.11 29.70
CA LYS A 412 -27.13 -7.93 28.86
C LYS A 412 -26.99 -6.71 29.78
N LYS A 413 -25.78 -6.12 29.82
CA LYS A 413 -25.59 -4.77 30.35
C LYS A 413 -26.65 -3.85 29.74
N VAL A 414 -27.45 -3.20 30.59
CA VAL A 414 -28.42 -2.20 30.17
C VAL A 414 -27.73 -0.84 30.24
N TYR A 415 -27.53 -0.21 29.09
CA TYR A 415 -26.93 1.12 29.00
C TYR A 415 -28.02 2.20 29.02
N SER A 416 -27.71 3.34 29.63
CA SER A 416 -28.64 4.48 29.75
C SER A 416 -28.71 5.36 28.49
N LEU A 417 -27.66 5.37 27.66
CA LEU A 417 -27.62 6.22 26.47
C LEU A 417 -28.28 5.54 25.25
N PRO A 418 -29.14 6.26 24.50
CA PRO A 418 -29.78 5.72 23.30
C PRO A 418 -28.77 5.19 22.26
N GLY A 419 -28.84 3.89 21.97
CA GLY A 419 -27.99 3.24 20.98
C GLY A 419 -26.63 2.74 21.48
N GLN A 420 -26.28 2.96 22.75
CA GLN A 420 -25.07 2.40 23.35
C GLN A 420 -25.12 0.86 23.42
N LYS A 421 -23.98 0.22 23.19
CA LYS A 421 -23.78 -1.24 23.17
C LYS A 421 -22.53 -1.70 23.92
N PHE A 422 -21.58 -0.79 24.11
CA PHE A 422 -20.28 -1.05 24.70
C PHE A 422 -20.01 -0.03 25.81
N ASP A 423 -19.19 -0.40 26.78
CA ASP A 423 -18.64 0.53 27.76
C ASP A 423 -17.73 1.57 27.06
N PRO A 424 -17.58 2.80 27.59
CA PRO A 424 -16.68 3.79 27.00
C PRO A 424 -15.21 3.31 27.02
N PRO A 425 -14.52 3.28 25.86
CA PRO A 425 -13.13 2.83 25.76
C PRO A 425 -12.14 3.81 26.42
N GLU A 426 -10.98 3.29 26.82
CA GLU A 426 -9.94 4.07 27.50
C GLU A 426 -9.40 5.21 26.62
N GLU A 427 -8.97 6.31 27.24
CA GLU A 427 -8.54 7.53 26.52
C GLU A 427 -7.34 7.29 25.57
N ARG A 428 -6.54 6.26 25.85
CA ARG A 428 -5.37 5.86 25.07
C ARG A 428 -5.68 4.82 23.99
N GLU A 429 -6.92 4.32 23.92
CA GLU A 429 -7.29 3.27 22.97
C GLU A 429 -7.27 3.80 21.52
N PRO A 430 -6.61 3.11 20.57
CA PRO A 430 -6.45 3.61 19.20
C PRO A 430 -7.76 3.92 18.50
N LEU A 431 -8.80 3.09 18.70
CA LEU A 431 -10.13 3.32 18.10
C LEU A 431 -10.80 4.57 18.67
N ARG A 432 -10.71 4.80 19.98
CA ARG A 432 -11.22 6.03 20.60
C ARG A 432 -10.53 7.26 20.02
N ILE A 433 -9.20 7.25 19.97
CA ILE A 433 -8.41 8.36 19.40
C ILE A 433 -8.72 8.58 17.93
N PHE A 434 -8.92 7.51 17.15
CA PHE A 434 -9.32 7.56 15.74
C PHE A 434 -10.68 8.25 15.60
N TYR A 435 -11.73 7.74 16.24
CA TYR A 435 -13.09 8.25 16.05
C TYR A 435 -13.34 9.62 16.69
N GLU A 436 -12.71 9.94 17.83
CA GLU A 436 -12.68 11.30 18.35
C GLU A 436 -11.98 12.25 17.36
N SER A 437 -10.83 11.86 16.81
CA SER A 437 -10.12 12.69 15.82
C SER A 437 -10.95 12.89 14.55
N LEU A 438 -11.58 11.83 14.05
CA LEU A 438 -12.42 11.85 12.86
C LEU A 438 -13.66 12.73 13.07
N SER A 439 -14.29 12.69 14.25
CA SER A 439 -15.38 13.61 14.59
C SER A 439 -14.93 15.06 14.74
N LYS A 440 -13.70 15.30 15.26
CA LYS A 440 -13.13 16.65 15.40
C LYS A 440 -12.68 17.23 14.05
N GLN A 441 -12.23 16.39 13.11
CA GLN A 441 -11.81 16.79 11.75
C GLN A 441 -12.98 16.87 10.76
N ILE A 442 -13.96 15.97 10.88
CA ILE A 442 -15.14 15.86 10.00
C ILE A 442 -16.40 15.75 10.89
N PRO A 443 -16.95 16.87 11.38
CA PRO A 443 -18.09 16.87 12.31
C PRO A 443 -19.40 16.23 11.79
N GLY A 444 -19.48 15.95 10.48
CA GLY A 444 -20.60 15.23 9.85
C GLY A 444 -20.33 13.76 9.53
N SER A 445 -19.20 13.18 9.94
CA SER A 445 -18.84 11.79 9.65
C SER A 445 -19.79 10.80 10.33
N GLU A 446 -20.66 10.15 9.56
CA GLU A 446 -21.60 9.15 10.08
C GLU A 446 -20.90 7.98 10.76
N MET A 447 -19.70 7.62 10.29
CA MET A 447 -18.91 6.52 10.86
C MET A 447 -18.49 6.86 12.30
N ALA A 448 -17.98 8.07 12.52
CA ALA A 448 -17.63 8.55 13.86
C ALA A 448 -18.88 8.78 14.73
N GLU A 449 -19.92 9.40 14.17
CA GLU A 449 -21.19 9.63 14.89
C GLU A 449 -21.81 8.31 15.39
N PHE A 450 -21.86 7.27 14.55
CA PHE A 450 -22.41 5.97 14.93
C PHE A 450 -21.50 5.17 15.88
N TRP A 451 -20.18 5.27 15.74
CA TRP A 451 -19.26 4.55 16.61
C TRP A 451 -19.16 5.19 18.00
N LEU A 452 -19.04 6.52 18.08
CA LEU A 452 -19.05 7.26 19.36
C LEU A 452 -20.38 7.07 20.12
N MET A 453 -21.51 6.97 19.41
CA MET A 453 -22.81 6.61 19.99
C MET A 453 -22.78 5.20 20.61
N GLU A 454 -22.31 4.18 19.88
CA GLU A 454 -22.33 2.78 20.37
C GLU A 454 -21.42 2.55 21.59
N HIS A 455 -20.46 3.45 21.82
CA HIS A 455 -19.56 3.46 22.98
C HIS A 455 -19.92 4.53 24.04
N GLY A 456 -21.09 5.17 23.94
CA GLY A 456 -21.59 6.10 24.96
C GLY A 456 -20.85 7.44 25.07
N MET A 457 -20.07 7.84 24.06
CA MET A 457 -19.24 9.05 24.05
C MET A 457 -19.89 10.26 23.36
N LEU A 458 -21.22 10.26 23.26
CA LEU A 458 -22.02 11.39 22.79
C LEU A 458 -23.00 11.84 23.88
N SER A 459 -23.31 13.14 23.93
CA SER A 459 -24.38 13.64 24.80
C SER A 459 -25.74 13.00 24.44
N PRO A 460 -26.69 12.87 25.38
CA PRO A 460 -27.94 12.15 25.17
C PRO A 460 -28.70 12.54 23.90
N ASP A 461 -28.80 13.85 23.59
CA ASP A 461 -29.45 14.34 22.37
C ASP A 461 -28.74 13.93 21.08
N LYS A 462 -27.39 13.93 21.10
CA LYS A 462 -26.57 13.50 19.96
C LYS A 462 -26.67 12.00 19.78
N ALA A 463 -26.61 11.22 20.86
CA ALA A 463 -26.80 9.77 20.85
C ALA A 463 -28.19 9.39 20.29
N LYS A 464 -29.26 10.08 20.73
CA LYS A 464 -30.62 9.88 20.20
C LYS A 464 -30.71 10.17 18.70
N ARG A 465 -30.19 11.31 18.24
CA ARG A 465 -30.17 11.69 16.81
C ARG A 465 -29.37 10.69 15.97
N ALA A 466 -28.19 10.29 16.43
CA ALA A 466 -27.35 9.28 15.80
C ALA A 466 -28.08 7.93 15.70
N PHE A 467 -28.79 7.52 16.76
CA PHE A 467 -29.51 6.25 16.79
C PHE A 467 -30.69 6.24 15.82
N GLU A 468 -31.51 7.30 15.82
CA GLU A 468 -32.59 7.46 14.84
C GLU A 468 -32.07 7.46 13.40
N LYS A 469 -30.96 8.17 13.14
CA LYS A 469 -30.30 8.22 11.83
C LYS A 469 -29.80 6.83 11.39
N LYS A 470 -29.15 6.07 12.28
CA LYS A 470 -28.70 4.69 12.02
C LYS A 470 -29.88 3.75 11.75
N GLN A 471 -30.97 3.87 12.52
CA GLN A 471 -32.20 3.09 12.31
C GLN A 471 -32.89 3.42 10.98
N ARG A 472 -32.98 4.70 10.60
CA ARG A 472 -33.52 5.12 9.29
C ARG A 472 -32.69 4.53 8.14
N LYS A 473 -31.36 4.59 8.22
CA LYS A 473 -30.45 4.02 7.21
C LYS A 473 -30.55 2.50 7.11
N MET A 474 -30.65 1.79 8.24
CA MET A 474 -30.90 0.33 8.25
C MET A 474 -32.26 -0.05 7.63
N LYS A 475 -33.31 0.75 7.86
CA LYS A 475 -34.61 0.56 7.19
C LYS A 475 -34.53 0.83 5.69
N GLN A 476 -33.82 1.88 5.25
CA GLN A 476 -33.62 2.18 3.82
C GLN A 476 -32.85 1.06 3.09
N ILE A 477 -31.76 0.56 3.69
CA ILE A 477 -31.00 -0.59 3.17
C ILE A 477 -31.91 -1.82 3.04
N ARG A 478 -32.76 -2.09 4.04
CA ARG A 478 -33.71 -3.21 4.01
C ARG A 478 -34.87 -3.05 3.00
N MET A 479 -35.15 -1.83 2.52
CA MET A 479 -36.23 -1.55 1.55
C MET A 479 -35.73 -1.12 0.16
N GLY A 480 -34.42 -1.21 -0.11
CA GLY A 480 -33.85 -1.09 -1.47
C GLY A 480 -34.11 0.22 -2.21
N THR A 481 -34.47 1.31 -1.50
CA THR A 481 -34.94 2.56 -2.13
C THR A 481 -33.80 3.59 -2.28
N PRO A 482 -33.42 4.02 -3.50
CA PRO A 482 -32.36 5.02 -3.69
C PRO A 482 -32.77 6.41 -3.19
N THR A 483 -31.91 7.05 -2.39
CA THR A 483 -32.18 8.39 -1.84
C THR A 483 -31.76 9.48 -2.84
N LYS A 484 -32.71 10.33 -3.27
CA LYS A 484 -32.39 11.56 -4.02
C LYS A 484 -31.65 12.56 -3.12
N PRO A 485 -30.58 13.23 -3.59
CA PRO A 485 -30.02 14.39 -2.89
C PRO A 485 -30.98 15.60 -2.96
N ALA A 486 -31.03 16.39 -1.88
CA ALA A 486 -31.84 17.61 -1.82
C ALA A 486 -31.15 18.82 -2.51
N PRO A 487 -31.91 19.80 -3.05
CA PRO A 487 -31.34 20.89 -3.86
C PRO A 487 -31.16 22.22 -3.11
N THR A 488 -29.91 22.69 -2.99
CA THR A 488 -29.52 24.05 -2.55
C THR A 488 -28.10 24.34 -3.07
N PHE A 489 -27.73 25.51 -3.60
CA PHE A 489 -28.47 26.72 -4.01
C PHE A 489 -27.99 27.16 -5.40
N THR A 490 -28.78 27.93 -6.14
CA THR A 490 -28.40 28.47 -7.47
C THR A 490 -28.05 29.95 -7.41
N SER A 491 -26.86 30.32 -7.85
CA SER A 491 -26.50 31.69 -8.22
C SER A 491 -26.33 31.79 -9.75
N LYS A 492 -27.32 32.36 -10.43
CA LYS A 492 -27.09 33.06 -11.70
C LYS A 492 -26.31 34.36 -11.40
N ALA A 493 -25.64 35.00 -12.34
CA ALA A 493 -25.00 34.57 -13.59
C ALA A 493 -24.30 35.82 -14.15
N GLU A 494 -23.20 35.68 -14.90
CA GLU A 494 -22.80 36.76 -15.78
C GLU A 494 -22.12 36.24 -17.05
N SER A 495 -22.18 37.06 -18.10
CA SER A 495 -21.82 36.71 -19.48
C SER A 495 -20.65 37.57 -19.92
N SER A 496 -19.71 37.02 -20.69
CA SER A 496 -19.07 37.76 -21.78
C SER A 496 -18.45 36.84 -22.83
N GLN A 497 -19.07 36.90 -24.02
CA GLN A 497 -18.50 36.93 -25.37
C GLN A 497 -17.41 35.92 -25.81
N LYS A 498 -17.63 35.39 -27.03
CA LYS A 498 -16.63 34.72 -27.87
C LYS A 498 -15.71 35.76 -28.51
N THR A 499 -14.47 35.37 -28.79
CA THR A 499 -13.76 35.82 -30.00
C THR A 499 -13.32 34.62 -30.84
N SER A 500 -12.91 34.88 -32.08
CA SER A 500 -12.84 33.91 -33.18
C SER A 500 -11.59 33.03 -33.19
N ALA A 501 -11.67 31.93 -33.94
CA ALA A 501 -10.53 31.08 -34.24
C ALA A 501 -9.72 31.64 -35.42
N SER A 502 -8.45 31.23 -35.49
CA SER A 502 -7.73 31.12 -36.76
C SER A 502 -7.09 29.73 -36.86
N LYS A 503 -6.99 29.21 -38.09
CA LYS A 503 -6.31 27.96 -38.43
C LYS A 503 -4.98 28.29 -39.12
N ASN A 504 -3.99 27.41 -39.03
CA ASN A 504 -3.11 27.14 -40.18
C ASN A 504 -2.50 25.73 -40.09
N ASN A 505 -2.06 25.21 -41.25
CA ASN A 505 -1.61 23.84 -41.47
C ASN A 505 -0.07 23.72 -41.59
N GLY A 506 0.44 22.49 -41.73
CA GLY A 506 1.88 22.13 -41.77
C GLY A 506 2.22 21.22 -40.58
N LEU A 507 2.48 19.91 -40.67
CA LEU A 507 3.15 19.08 -41.69
C LEU A 507 4.57 19.54 -42.01
N ASP A 508 5.58 18.82 -41.48
CA ASP A 508 6.37 17.88 -42.30
C ASP A 508 7.12 16.82 -41.44
N ALA A 509 8.03 16.02 -42.04
CA ALA A 509 8.31 14.66 -41.64
C ALA A 509 9.71 14.33 -41.04
N ARG A 510 9.72 13.23 -40.25
CA ARG A 510 10.76 12.19 -40.06
C ARG A 510 12.26 12.56 -40.19
N LYS A 511 13.04 12.21 -39.16
CA LYS A 511 14.22 11.31 -39.34
C LYS A 511 14.60 10.51 -38.09
N LYS A 512 15.44 9.49 -38.30
CA LYS A 512 15.72 8.35 -37.40
C LYS A 512 16.61 8.72 -36.20
N LYS A 513 16.47 7.97 -35.10
CA LYS A 513 17.65 7.37 -34.43
C LYS A 513 17.29 6.01 -33.82
N LYS A 514 18.23 5.07 -33.88
CA LYS A 514 18.18 3.74 -33.26
C LYS A 514 18.80 3.88 -31.87
N VAL A 515 18.19 3.29 -30.85
CA VAL A 515 18.70 3.21 -29.47
C VAL A 515 18.56 1.75 -29.04
N VAL A 516 19.43 1.30 -28.14
CA VAL A 516 19.37 -0.04 -27.53
C VAL A 516 18.36 0.01 -26.40
N ASP A 517 17.46 -0.98 -26.34
CA ASP A 517 16.60 -1.20 -25.18
C ASP A 517 17.26 -2.31 -24.33
N ASP A 518 17.96 -1.91 -23.28
CA ASP A 518 18.30 -2.75 -22.12
C ASP A 518 17.31 -2.35 -21.00
N ASP A 519 16.57 -3.32 -20.42
CA ASP A 519 15.90 -3.24 -19.11
C ASP A 519 15.11 -4.56 -18.87
N ASP A 520 15.63 -5.43 -18.01
CA ASP A 520 14.98 -6.70 -17.62
C ASP A 520 13.86 -6.46 -16.58
N ASP A 521 12.62 -6.23 -17.03
CA ASP A 521 11.40 -6.27 -16.20
C ASP A 521 10.99 -7.75 -16.04
N ASP A 522 11.74 -8.50 -15.21
CA ASP A 522 11.54 -9.93 -14.90
C ASP A 522 10.18 -10.15 -14.20
N ASP A 523 9.17 -10.52 -14.97
CA ASP A 523 7.87 -10.97 -14.45
C ASP A 523 8.03 -12.37 -13.82
N ASP A 524 8.26 -12.44 -12.50
CA ASP A 524 8.12 -13.66 -11.68
C ASP A 524 6.73 -14.29 -11.94
N ASP A 525 6.68 -15.29 -12.82
CA ASP A 525 5.42 -15.90 -13.26
C ASP A 525 4.85 -16.87 -12.20
N PHE A 526 3.59 -17.25 -12.40
CA PHE A 526 2.90 -18.38 -11.78
C PHE A 526 2.50 -18.29 -10.29
N ILE A 527 1.23 -17.90 -10.05
CA ILE A 527 0.42 -18.57 -9.00
C ILE A 527 -0.88 -19.15 -9.59
N LEU A 528 -0.89 -20.49 -9.59
CA LEU A 528 -2.01 -21.44 -9.42
C LEU A 528 -3.42 -21.02 -9.88
N SER A 529 -3.91 -21.73 -10.89
CA SER A 529 -5.34 -21.80 -11.22
C SER A 529 -6.15 -22.56 -10.16
N HIS A 530 -7.33 -22.05 -9.81
CA HIS A 530 -8.28 -22.81 -8.99
C HIS A 530 -8.92 -23.95 -9.79
N LYS A 531 -8.81 -25.19 -9.27
CA LYS A 531 -9.50 -26.36 -9.85
C LYS A 531 -11.01 -26.11 -9.92
N ARG A 532 -11.60 -26.33 -11.11
CA ARG A 532 -13.04 -26.53 -11.27
C ARG A 532 -13.51 -27.60 -10.28
N ARG A 533 -14.44 -27.24 -9.40
CA ARG A 533 -15.25 -28.23 -8.66
C ARG A 533 -16.15 -28.90 -9.70
N LYS A 534 -16.09 -30.23 -9.82
CA LYS A 534 -17.00 -31.02 -10.66
C LYS A 534 -18.24 -31.37 -9.86
N VAL A 535 -19.38 -31.37 -10.55
CA VAL A 535 -20.76 -31.56 -10.05
C VAL A 535 -21.18 -30.42 -9.11
#